data_AF-A0A924JU24-F1
#
_entry.id   AF-A0A924JU24-F1
#
_cell.length_a   1.000
_cell.length_b   1.000
_cell.length_c   1.000
_cell.angle_alpha   90.00
_cell.angle_beta   90.00
_cell.angle_gamma   90.00
#
_symmetry.space_group_name_H-M   'P 1'
#
loop_
_entity.id
_entity.type
_entity.pdbx_description
1 polymer ?
#
loop_
_entity_poly.entity_id
_entity_poly.type
_entity_poly.pdbx_seq_one_letter_code
_entity_poly.pdbx_strand_id
1 'polypeptide(L)'
;MHRTQIYVEHEQREALAHLAAERGVTASALIREAIDTYLAAQSSPEERLKRLRALGSRLASGATVTDHVDAGKLVGSLRTADAGRLISPA
;
A
#
# COMPACT_ATOMS: atom_id res chain seq x y z
N MET A 1 -5.62 1.35 -10.18
CA MET A 1 -4.82 2.45 -9.58
C MET A 1 -4.80 3.61 -10.56
N HIS A 2 -4.94 4.84 -10.07
CA HIS A 2 -4.74 6.05 -10.87
C HIS A 2 -3.39 6.66 -10.51
N ARG A 3 -2.64 7.16 -11.50
CA ARG A 3 -1.39 7.89 -11.26
C ARG A 3 -1.74 9.34 -10.94
N THR A 4 -1.29 9.80 -9.77
CA THR A 4 -1.54 11.16 -9.31
C THR A 4 -0.21 11.86 -9.06
N GLN A 5 -0.08 13.07 -9.57
CA GLN A 5 1.04 13.96 -9.24
C GLN A 5 0.61 14.85 -8.09
N ILE A 6 1.45 14.96 -7.05
CA ILE A 6 1.23 15.83 -5.90
C ILE A 6 2.39 16.80 -5.79
N TYR A 7 2.09 18.02 -5.37
CA TYR A 7 3.10 18.99 -4.98
C TYR A 7 3.37 18.83 -3.48
N VAL A 8 4.64 18.82 -3.12
CA VAL A 8 5.12 18.77 -1.75
C VAL A 8 6.23 19.79 -1.60
N GLU A 9 6.40 20.30 -0.39
CA GLU A 9 7.51 21.18 -0.08
C GLU A 9 8.85 20.43 -0.18
N HIS A 10 9.93 21.19 -0.40
CA HIS A 10 11.27 20.61 -0.53
C HIS A 10 11.65 19.76 0.70
N GLU A 11 11.40 20.28 1.90
CA GLU A 11 11.67 19.59 3.17
C GLU A 11 10.86 18.29 3.30
N GLN A 12 9.61 18.27 2.83
CA GLN A 12 8.76 17.09 2.86
C GLN A 12 9.29 16.01 1.90
N ARG A 13 9.82 16.41 0.74
CA ARG A 13 10.44 15.49 -0.22
C ARG A 13 11.68 14.81 0.38
N GLU A 14 12.55 15.59 1.01
CA GLU A 14 13.77 15.08 1.65
C GLU A 14 13.43 14.15 2.81
N ALA A 15 12.47 14.53 3.67
CA ALA A 15 12.00 13.69 4.77
C ALA A 15 11.37 12.36 4.27
N LEU A 16 10.56 12.41 3.21
CA LEU A 16 9.98 11.21 2.59
C LEU A 16 11.07 10.30 2.01
N ALA A 17 12.08 10.86 1.35
CA ALA A 17 13.18 10.10 0.78
C ALA A 17 14.01 9.40 1.87
N HIS A 18 14.33 10.12 2.95
CA HIS A 18 15.05 9.57 4.10
C HIS A 18 14.28 8.42 4.74
N LEU A 19 13.00 8.64 5.07
CA LEU A 19 12.16 7.63 5.71
C LEU A 19 11.94 6.41 4.81
N ALA A 20 11.82 6.62 3.50
CA ALA A 20 11.69 5.54 2.52
C ALA A 20 12.94 4.67 2.50
N ALA A 21 14.13 5.29 2.51
CA ALA A 21 15.40 4.60 2.55
C ALA A 21 15.58 3.82 3.87
N GLU A 22 15.28 4.43 5.01
CA GLU A 22 15.36 3.77 6.32
C GLU A 22 14.45 2.54 6.41
N ARG A 23 13.27 2.60 5.81
CA ARG A 23 12.29 1.50 5.83
C ARG A 23 12.45 0.51 4.67
N GLY A 24 13.35 0.77 3.72
CA GLY A 24 13.52 -0.05 2.52
C GLY A 24 12.27 -0.10 1.62
N VAL A 25 11.49 0.99 1.57
CA VAL A 25 10.28 1.11 0.75
C VAL A 25 10.36 2.30 -0.20
N THR A 26 9.36 2.49 -1.07
CA THR A 26 9.29 3.66 -1.95
C THR A 26 8.56 4.82 -1.29
N ALA A 27 8.87 6.06 -1.69
CA ALA A 27 8.12 7.23 -1.25
C ALA A 27 6.62 7.14 -1.58
N SER A 28 6.26 6.54 -2.73
CA SER A 28 4.85 6.31 -3.08
C SER A 28 4.15 5.29 -2.17
N ALA A 29 4.88 4.32 -1.60
CA ALA A 29 4.33 3.41 -0.60
C ALA A 29 4.03 4.17 0.71
N LEU A 30 4.96 5.01 1.17
CA LEU A 30 4.75 5.86 2.35
C LEU A 30 3.61 6.85 2.19
N ILE A 31 3.52 7.53 1.04
CA ILE A 31 2.43 8.46 0.74
C ILE A 31 1.08 7.73 0.82
N ARG A 32 1.00 6.50 0.29
CA ARG A 32 -0.22 5.70 0.36
C ARG A 32 -0.57 5.30 1.79
N GLU A 33 0.41 4.80 2.55
CA GLU A 33 0.23 4.45 3.97
C GLU A 33 -0.28 5.65 4.77
N ALA A 34 0.28 6.84 4.53
CA ALA A 34 -0.14 8.08 5.18
C ALA A 34 -1.59 8.45 4.82
N ILE A 35 -1.96 8.36 3.54
CA ILE A 35 -3.34 8.60 3.07
C ILE A 35 -4.31 7.59 3.71
N ASP A 36 -3.97 6.30 3.70
CA ASP A 36 -4.80 5.24 4.26
C ASP A 36 -5.00 5.46 5.76
N THR A 37 -3.93 5.82 6.48
CA THR A 37 -3.97 6.14 7.92
C THR A 37 -4.84 7.36 8.19
N TYR A 38 -4.68 8.43 7.40
CA TYR A 38 -5.48 9.65 7.53
C TYR A 38 -6.97 9.38 7.30
N LEU A 39 -7.31 8.63 6.26
CA LEU A 39 -8.70 8.25 5.96
C LEU A 39 -9.28 7.33 7.04
N ALA A 40 -8.49 6.39 7.55
CA ALA A 40 -8.90 5.51 8.65
C ALA A 40 -9.17 6.30 9.94
N ALA A 41 -8.37 7.32 10.23
CA ALA A 41 -8.55 8.19 11.39
C ALA A 41 -9.82 9.07 11.29
N GLN A 42 -10.21 9.46 10.08
CA GLN A 42 -11.45 10.23 9.85
C GLN A 42 -12.73 9.37 9.83
N SER A 43 -12.58 8.05 9.82
CA SER A 43 -13.74 7.15 9.73
C SER A 43 -14.45 7.08 11.08
N SER A 44 -15.77 7.30 11.09
CA SER A 44 -16.54 7.11 12.32
C SER A 44 -16.47 5.63 12.77
N PRO A 45 -16.62 5.33 14.07
CA PRO A 45 -16.67 3.95 14.56
C PRO A 45 -17.69 3.08 13.81
N GLU A 46 -18.82 3.68 13.40
CA GLU A 46 -19.87 3.03 12.64
C GLU A 46 -19.43 2.68 11.20
N GLU A 47 -18.72 3.58 10.53
CA GLU A 47 -18.17 3.33 9.20
C GLU A 47 -17.08 2.26 9.20
N ARG A 48 -16.26 2.23 10.25
CA ARG A 48 -15.25 1.19 10.46
C ARG A 48 -15.91 -0.16 10.70
N LEU A 49 -16.96 -0.21 11.53
CA LEU A 49 -17.73 -1.43 11.78
C LEU A 49 -18.45 -1.93 10.51
N LYS A 50 -19.00 -1.03 9.70
CA LYS A 50 -19.61 -1.35 8.40
C LYS A 50 -18.60 -1.96 7.43
N ARG A 51 -17.39 -1.41 7.36
CA ARG A 51 -16.29 -1.97 6.54
C ARG A 51 -15.87 -3.36 7.00
N LEU A 52 -15.69 -3.57 8.30
CA LEU A 52 -15.33 -4.88 8.85
C LEU A 52 -16.41 -5.93 8.57
N ARG A 53 -17.68 -5.58 8.74
CA ARG A 53 -18.82 -6.48 8.41
C ARG A 53 -18.85 -6.83 6.92
N ALA A 54 -18.61 -5.87 6.04
CA ALA A 54 -18.55 -6.13 4.60
C ALA A 54 -17.37 -7.03 4.20
N LEU A 55 -16.23 -6.91 4.88
CA LEU A 55 -15.07 -7.77 4.65
C LEU A 55 -15.34 -9.20 5.16
N GLY A 56 -15.92 -9.31 6.36
CA GLY A 56 -16.36 -10.59 6.93
C GLY A 56 -17.40 -11.29 6.07
N SER A 57 -18.37 -10.57 5.51
CA SER A 57 -19.37 -11.19 4.62
C SER A 57 -18.76 -11.71 3.32
N ARG A 58 -17.76 -11.00 2.75
CA ARG A 58 -17.02 -11.45 1.55
C ARG A 58 -16.17 -12.69 1.81
N LEU A 59 -15.55 -12.77 2.98
CA LEU A 59 -14.79 -13.96 3.39
C LEU A 59 -15.72 -15.15 3.66
N ALA A 60 -16.84 -14.92 4.34
CA ALA A 60 -17.85 -15.93 4.64
C ALA A 60 -18.60 -16.42 3.40
N SER A 61 -18.80 -15.57 2.39
CA SER A 61 -19.43 -15.93 1.12
C SER A 61 -18.52 -16.78 0.22
N GLY A 62 -17.37 -17.25 0.73
CA GLY A 62 -16.46 -18.09 -0.03
C GLY A 62 -15.95 -17.38 -1.28
N ALA A 63 -15.68 -16.07 -1.23
CA ALA A 63 -14.83 -15.44 -2.23
C ALA A 63 -13.45 -16.09 -2.08
N THR A 64 -13.30 -17.21 -2.75
CA THR A 64 -12.17 -18.10 -2.63
C THR A 64 -10.93 -17.33 -3.05
N VAL A 65 -10.04 -17.09 -2.08
CA VAL A 65 -8.61 -17.10 -2.39
C VAL A 65 -8.30 -18.56 -2.71
N THR A 66 -8.68 -19.01 -3.91
CA THR A 66 -8.50 -20.40 -4.38
C THR A 66 -7.09 -20.68 -4.86
N ASP A 67 -6.23 -19.67 -4.95
CA ASP A 67 -4.81 -19.96 -5.08
C ASP A 67 -4.26 -20.22 -3.69
N HIS A 68 -3.78 -21.43 -3.47
CA HIS A 68 -2.70 -21.64 -2.53
C HIS A 68 -1.59 -20.66 -2.91
N VAL A 69 -1.58 -19.50 -2.25
CA VAL A 69 -0.55 -18.49 -2.46
C VAL A 69 0.71 -19.05 -1.86
N ASP A 70 1.53 -19.65 -2.71
CA ASP A 70 2.92 -19.97 -2.38
C ASP A 70 3.61 -18.65 -2.04
N ALA A 71 3.76 -18.40 -0.74
CA ALA A 71 4.33 -17.17 -0.22
C ALA A 71 5.74 -16.94 -0.79
N GLY A 72 6.50 -18.00 -1.10
CA GLY A 72 7.81 -17.90 -1.73
C GLY A 72 7.72 -17.33 -3.14
N LYS A 73 6.78 -17.82 -3.96
CA LYS A 73 6.53 -17.28 -5.31
C LYS A 73 6.01 -15.86 -5.29
N LEU A 74 5.12 -15.53 -4.35
CA LEU A 74 4.60 -14.18 -4.19
C LEU A 74 5.72 -13.20 -3.81
N VAL A 75 6.53 -13.54 -2.81
CA VAL A 75 7.65 -12.69 -2.38
C VAL A 75 8.69 -12.56 -3.50
N GLY A 76 8.95 -13.64 -4.24
CA GLY A 76 9.82 -13.61 -5.41
C GLY A 76 9.33 -12.64 -6.50
N SER A 77 8.06 -12.72 -6.88
CA SER A 77 7.49 -11.85 -7.92
C SER A 77 7.46 -10.38 -7.52
N LEU A 78 7.19 -10.09 -6.24
CA LEU A 78 7.26 -8.74 -5.68
C LEU A 78 8.68 -8.18 -5.75
N ARG A 79 9.71 -8.98 -5.40
CA ARG A 79 11.12 -8.57 -5.49
C ARG A 79 11.55 -8.31 -6.93
N THR A 80 11.14 -9.15 -7.88
CA THR A 80 11.43 -8.93 -9.31
C THR A 80 10.75 -7.67 -9.83
N ALA A 81 9.50 -7.42 -9.44
CA ALA A 81 8.78 -6.20 -9.79
C ALA A 81 9.46 -4.93 -9.23
N ASP A 82 10.00 -5.01 -8.01
CA ASP A 82 10.73 -3.89 -7.40
C ASP A 82 12.11 -3.69 -8.02
N ALA A 83 12.84 -4.75 -8.36
CA ALA A 83 14.10 -4.64 -9.11
C ALA A 83 13.89 -3.98 -10.48
N GLY A 84 12.81 -4.30 -11.19
CA GLY A 84 12.44 -3.65 -12.44
C GLY A 84 12.15 -2.15 -12.31
N ARG A 85 11.69 -1.68 -11.14
CA ARG A 85 11.50 -0.25 -10.87
C ARG A 85 12.80 0.50 -10.58
N LEU A 86 13.83 -0.19 -10.10
CA LEU A 86 15.14 0.39 -9.78
C LEU A 86 16.09 0.44 -10.99
N ILE A 87 15.88 -0.44 -11.99
CA ILE A 87 16.77 -0.58 -13.16
C ILE A 87 16.26 0.18 -14.39
N SER A 88 15.04 0.74 -14.34
CA SER A 88 14.54 1.63 -15.40
C SER A 88 14.77 3.09 -14.98
N PRO A 89 15.87 3.75 -15.42
CA PRO A 89 16.00 5.18 -15.26
C PRO A 89 14.96 5.83 -16.19
N ALA A 90 14.00 6.52 -15.57
CA ALA A 90 13.37 7.66 -16.22
C ALA A 90 14.25 8.89 -15.95
#